data_AF-A0A7X6CQP7-F1
#
_entry.id   AF-A0A7X6CQP7-F1
#
_cell.length_a   1.000
_cell.length_b   1.000
_cell.length_c   1.000
_cell.angle_alpha   90.00
_cell.angle_beta   90.00
_cell.angle_gamma   90.00
#
_symmetry.space_group_name_H-M   'P 1'
#
loop_
_entity.id
_entity.type
_entity.pdbx_description
1 polymer ?
#
loop_
_entity_poly.entity_id
_entity_poly.type
_entity_poly.pdbx_seq_one_letter_code
_entity_poly.pdbx_strand_id
1 'polypeptide(L)'
;MTLAQKLAQDWKSRLEQDCPNESSSARESVVRWLLGDKPERLDTLNPAQLAIASSAIDFQYRILISRYLGVPPEKAYRNLIGRLAGLVVLRQKIQAWVSLSRDRQRTAVEVLQEVIQEMLNSDRYLQQQVAWIAECTTDRRLRNALLLASTEEYCLRPIRNQPLLVYRFVNYLRRAQRGRLDASPGG
;
A
#
# COMPACT_ATOMS: atom_id res chain seq x y z
N MET A 1 6.86 -25.91 18.52
CA MET A 1 6.02 -24.89 17.87
C MET A 1 6.93 -23.71 17.58
N THR A 2 7.05 -23.28 16.32
CA THR A 2 7.88 -22.13 15.95
C THR A 2 7.20 -20.82 16.32
N LEU A 3 7.93 -19.72 16.36
CA LEU A 3 7.35 -18.40 16.64
C LEU A 3 6.42 -17.98 15.51
N ALA A 4 6.76 -18.33 14.27
CA ALA A 4 5.88 -18.21 13.11
C ALA A 4 4.52 -18.91 13.29
N GLN A 5 4.52 -20.17 13.78
CA GLN A 5 3.29 -20.92 14.03
C GLN A 5 2.45 -20.30 15.15
N LYS A 6 3.09 -19.80 16.20
CA LYS A 6 2.41 -19.10 17.29
C LYS A 6 1.73 -17.84 16.80
N LEU A 7 2.44 -17.00 16.04
CA LEU A 7 1.88 -15.80 15.43
C LEU A 7 0.72 -16.11 14.49
N ALA A 8 0.83 -17.16 13.68
CA ALA A 8 -0.26 -17.59 12.80
C ALA A 8 -1.54 -17.94 13.60
N GLN A 9 -1.38 -18.67 14.71
CA GLN A 9 -2.49 -19.05 15.57
C GLN A 9 -3.10 -17.83 16.29
N ASP A 10 -2.26 -16.92 16.78
CA ASP A 10 -2.69 -15.69 17.44
C ASP A 10 -3.50 -14.81 16.46
N TRP A 11 -3.00 -14.64 15.23
CA TRP A 11 -3.70 -13.89 14.18
C TRP A 11 -4.99 -14.56 13.73
N LYS A 12 -5.01 -15.90 13.64
CA LYS A 12 -6.23 -16.66 13.33
C LYS A 12 -7.31 -16.42 14.39
N SER A 13 -6.96 -16.54 15.67
CA SER A 13 -7.87 -16.28 16.79
C SER A 13 -8.42 -14.85 16.76
N ARG A 14 -7.55 -13.87 16.49
CA ARG A 14 -7.95 -12.47 16.37
C ARG A 14 -8.92 -12.24 15.19
N LEU A 15 -8.64 -12.82 14.03
CA LEU A 15 -9.52 -12.71 12.85
C LEU A 15 -10.86 -13.41 13.05
N GLU A 16 -10.91 -14.50 13.80
CA GLU A 16 -12.17 -15.16 14.17
C GLU A 16 -13.07 -14.24 15.01
N GLN A 17 -12.48 -13.41 15.87
CA GLN A 17 -13.21 -12.45 16.71
C GLN A 17 -13.58 -11.17 15.94
N ASP A 18 -12.63 -10.59 15.20
CA ASP A 18 -12.81 -9.30 14.52
C ASP A 18 -13.66 -9.43 13.24
N CYS A 19 -13.68 -10.61 12.60
CA CYS A 19 -14.33 -10.85 11.30
C CYS A 19 -15.14 -12.16 11.28
N PRO A 20 -16.16 -12.32 12.15
CA PRO A 20 -16.91 -13.57 12.26
C PRO A 20 -17.68 -13.92 10.97
N ASN A 21 -18.08 -12.89 10.20
CA ASN A 21 -18.83 -13.05 8.95
C ASN A 21 -17.97 -13.48 7.75
N GLU A 22 -16.65 -13.35 7.85
CA GLU A 22 -15.74 -13.80 6.80
C GLU A 22 -15.58 -15.32 6.82
N SER A 23 -15.40 -15.94 5.66
CA SER A 23 -15.19 -17.38 5.58
C SER A 23 -13.88 -17.81 6.26
N SER A 24 -13.81 -19.07 6.72
CA SER A 24 -12.58 -19.64 7.28
C SER A 24 -11.40 -19.51 6.30
N SER A 25 -11.64 -19.80 5.01
CA SER A 25 -10.64 -19.65 3.95
C SER A 25 -10.18 -18.21 3.74
N ALA A 26 -11.08 -17.22 3.87
CA ALA A 26 -10.71 -15.81 3.78
C ALA A 26 -9.82 -15.40 4.95
N ARG A 27 -10.16 -15.80 6.18
CA ARG A 27 -9.33 -15.54 7.37
C ARG A 27 -7.95 -16.17 7.24
N GLU A 28 -7.87 -17.43 6.81
CA GLU A 28 -6.58 -18.10 6.57
C GLU A 28 -5.74 -17.40 5.49
N SER A 29 -6.37 -16.93 4.42
CA SER A 29 -5.71 -16.14 3.37
C SER A 29 -5.13 -14.83 3.93
N VAL A 30 -5.85 -14.16 4.83
CA VAL A 30 -5.38 -12.94 5.51
C VAL A 30 -4.19 -13.26 6.43
N VAL A 31 -4.23 -14.35 7.20
CA VAL A 31 -3.08 -14.77 8.04
C VAL A 31 -1.84 -15.01 7.17
N ARG A 32 -1.97 -15.77 6.08
CA ARG A 32 -0.86 -16.01 5.14
C ARG A 32 -0.30 -14.72 4.55
N TRP A 33 -1.17 -13.79 4.18
CA TRP A 33 -0.76 -12.47 3.69
C TRP A 33 -0.01 -11.64 4.74
N LEU A 34 -0.50 -11.61 5.98
CA LEU A 34 0.12 -10.86 7.09
C LEU A 34 1.52 -11.37 7.44
N LEU A 35 1.73 -12.69 7.40
CA LEU A 35 3.02 -13.29 7.73
C LEU A 35 4.03 -13.29 6.57
N GLY A 36 3.56 -13.07 5.35
CA GLY A 36 4.39 -13.04 4.15
C GLY A 36 4.77 -14.42 3.60
N ASP A 37 5.60 -14.43 2.56
CA ASP A 37 6.02 -15.62 1.80
C ASP A 37 6.91 -16.58 2.60
N LYS A 38 7.65 -16.05 3.58
CA LYS A 38 8.66 -16.77 4.36
C LYS A 38 8.50 -16.47 5.85
N PRO A 39 7.46 -17.00 6.50
CA PRO A 39 7.19 -16.72 7.90
C PRO A 39 8.31 -17.22 8.83
N GLU A 40 9.11 -18.21 8.40
CA GLU A 40 10.24 -18.77 9.15
C GLU A 40 11.34 -17.73 9.41
N ARG A 41 11.39 -16.64 8.61
CA ARG A 41 12.32 -15.54 8.86
C ARG A 41 12.09 -14.86 10.20
N LEU A 42 10.85 -14.87 10.70
CA LEU A 42 10.49 -14.30 12.00
C LEU A 42 11.20 -15.02 13.16
N ASP A 43 11.48 -16.31 13.00
CA ASP A 43 12.19 -17.11 14.01
C ASP A 43 13.67 -16.70 14.16
N THR A 44 14.23 -16.04 13.13
CA THR A 44 15.64 -15.61 13.10
C THR A 44 15.86 -14.17 13.57
N LEU A 45 14.78 -13.41 13.80
CA LEU A 45 14.87 -12.02 14.20
C LEU A 45 15.23 -11.89 15.68
N ASN A 46 16.06 -10.91 16.01
CA ASN A 46 16.25 -10.54 17.40
C ASN A 46 14.99 -9.87 17.98
N PRO A 47 14.84 -9.75 19.31
CA PRO A 47 13.63 -9.21 19.93
C PRO A 47 13.23 -7.80 19.45
N ALA A 48 14.21 -6.92 19.17
CA ALA A 48 13.94 -5.57 18.69
C ALA A 48 13.41 -5.56 17.25
N GLN A 49 14.01 -6.37 16.37
CA GLN A 49 13.56 -6.55 14.99
C GLN A 49 12.18 -7.21 14.94
N LEU A 50 11.94 -8.19 15.82
CA LEU A 50 10.64 -8.83 15.93
C LEU A 50 9.56 -7.84 16.38
N ALA A 51 9.85 -6.96 17.34
CA ALA A 51 8.89 -5.93 17.76
C ALA A 51 8.53 -4.98 16.60
N ILE A 52 9.52 -4.59 15.78
CA ILE A 52 9.30 -3.77 14.59
C ILE A 52 8.45 -4.54 13.56
N ALA A 53 8.79 -5.80 13.27
CA ALA A 53 8.05 -6.64 12.34
C ALA A 53 6.60 -6.82 12.78
N SER A 54 6.36 -7.18 14.04
CA SER A 54 5.01 -7.32 14.61
C SER A 54 4.22 -6.02 14.55
N SER A 55 4.85 -4.87 14.82
CA SER A 55 4.19 -3.57 14.69
C SER A 55 3.81 -3.25 13.24
N ALA A 56 4.65 -3.62 12.27
CA ALA A 56 4.35 -3.45 10.85
C ALA A 56 3.18 -4.36 10.41
N ILE A 57 3.15 -5.61 10.88
CA ILE A 57 2.05 -6.55 10.62
C ILE A 57 0.74 -6.01 11.21
N ASP A 58 0.75 -5.53 12.46
CA ASP A 58 -0.45 -4.94 13.09
C ASP A 58 -0.92 -3.69 12.33
N PHE A 59 0.00 -2.84 11.90
CA PHE A 59 -0.34 -1.66 11.11
C PHE A 59 -1.00 -2.04 9.78
N GLN A 60 -0.44 -3.01 9.06
CA GLN A 60 -0.99 -3.53 7.81
C GLN A 60 -2.38 -4.17 8.01
N TYR A 61 -2.57 -4.92 9.10
CA TYR A 61 -3.86 -5.47 9.49
C TYR A 61 -4.91 -4.38 9.76
N ARG A 62 -4.55 -3.35 10.53
CA ARG A 62 -5.46 -2.23 10.85
C ARG A 62 -5.89 -1.48 9.59
N ILE A 63 -5.00 -1.31 8.61
CA ILE A 63 -5.35 -0.75 7.30
C ILE A 63 -6.42 -1.62 6.63
N LEU A 64 -6.20 -2.93 6.54
CA LEU A 64 -7.13 -3.86 5.89
C LEU A 64 -8.54 -3.79 6.51
N ILE A 65 -8.64 -3.96 7.83
CA ILE A 65 -9.93 -4.01 8.54
C ILE A 65 -10.67 -2.68 8.48
N SER A 66 -9.95 -1.56 8.64
CA SER A 66 -10.61 -0.25 8.73
C SER A 66 -11.12 0.27 7.40
N ARG A 67 -10.57 -0.17 6.26
CA ARG A 67 -10.81 0.47 4.96
C ARG A 67 -11.15 -0.46 3.80
N TYR A 68 -10.84 -1.75 3.88
CA TYR A 68 -10.82 -2.59 2.68
C TYR A 68 -11.56 -3.92 2.82
N LEU A 69 -11.45 -4.60 3.96
CA LEU A 69 -12.14 -5.88 4.16
C LEU A 69 -13.67 -5.67 4.22
N GLY A 70 -14.43 -6.48 3.48
CA GLY A 70 -15.89 -6.34 3.36
C GLY A 70 -16.37 -5.07 2.65
N VAL A 71 -15.47 -4.21 2.14
CA VAL A 71 -15.83 -2.95 1.50
C VAL A 71 -16.01 -3.15 -0.01
N PRO A 72 -17.07 -2.61 -0.64
CA PRO A 72 -17.25 -2.68 -2.10
C PRO A 72 -16.07 -2.04 -2.86
N PRO A 73 -15.66 -2.59 -4.02
CA PRO A 73 -14.44 -2.18 -4.74
C PRO A 73 -14.34 -0.68 -5.01
N GLU A 74 -15.42 -0.03 -5.42
CA GLU A 74 -15.42 1.42 -5.70
C GLU A 74 -15.16 2.25 -4.42
N LYS A 75 -15.78 1.86 -3.31
CA LYS A 75 -15.58 2.52 -2.02
C LYS A 75 -14.17 2.26 -1.49
N ALA A 76 -13.68 1.03 -1.63
CA ALA A 76 -12.30 0.66 -1.29
C ALA A 76 -11.28 1.51 -2.07
N TYR A 77 -11.47 1.66 -3.38
CA TYR A 77 -10.62 2.53 -4.20
C TYR A 77 -10.68 3.99 -3.77
N ARG A 78 -11.88 4.53 -3.52
CA ARG A 78 -12.04 5.90 -2.98
C ARG A 78 -11.33 6.09 -1.64
N ASN A 79 -11.35 5.09 -0.76
CA ASN A 79 -10.64 5.13 0.52
C ASN A 79 -9.13 5.26 0.31
N LEU A 80 -8.55 4.48 -0.60
CA LEU A 80 -7.12 4.57 -0.95
C LEU A 80 -6.78 5.97 -1.48
N ILE A 81 -7.50 6.41 -2.52
CA ILE A 81 -7.22 7.69 -3.18
C ILE A 81 -7.40 8.86 -2.22
N GLY A 82 -8.48 8.89 -1.43
CA GLY A 82 -8.70 9.95 -0.44
C GLY A 82 -7.60 10.01 0.62
N ARG A 83 -7.16 8.85 1.12
CA ARG A 83 -6.10 8.76 2.13
C ARG A 83 -4.77 9.27 1.59
N LEU A 84 -4.39 8.84 0.39
CA LEU A 84 -3.12 9.18 -0.23
C LEU A 84 -3.10 10.62 -0.76
N ALA A 85 -4.23 11.13 -1.27
CA ALA A 85 -4.37 12.53 -1.68
C ALA A 85 -4.17 13.48 -0.49
N GLY A 86 -4.71 13.14 0.69
CA GLY A 86 -4.49 13.92 1.90
C GLY A 86 -3.01 14.12 2.26
N LEU A 87 -2.16 13.12 2.02
CA LEU A 87 -0.72 13.21 2.28
C LEU A 87 0.00 14.17 1.32
N VAL A 88 -0.43 14.16 0.07
CA VAL A 88 0.16 14.94 -1.02
C VAL A 88 -0.24 16.41 -0.90
N VAL A 89 -1.52 16.68 -0.60
CA VAL A 89 -2.06 18.05 -0.45
C VAL A 89 -1.43 18.80 0.72
N LEU A 90 -1.03 18.12 1.79
CA LEU A 90 -0.42 18.77 2.96
C LEU A 90 1.00 19.30 2.73
N ARG A 91 1.59 19.13 1.53
CA ARG A 91 2.98 19.53 1.25
C ARG A 91 3.03 20.81 0.42
N GLN A 92 3.60 21.87 1.00
CA GLN A 92 3.77 23.20 0.37
C GLN A 92 4.40 23.16 -1.02
N LYS A 93 5.43 22.31 -1.24
CA LYS A 93 6.07 22.17 -2.57
C LYS A 93 5.13 21.62 -3.64
N ILE A 94 4.21 20.74 -3.24
CA ILE A 94 3.23 20.14 -4.14
C ILE A 94 2.09 21.13 -4.37
N GLN A 95 1.62 21.81 -3.33
CA GLN A 95 0.65 22.90 -3.46
C GLN A 95 1.15 23.99 -4.41
N ALA A 96 2.39 24.46 -4.24
CA ALA A 96 3.00 25.44 -5.11
C ALA A 96 3.08 24.94 -6.56
N TRP A 97 3.41 23.67 -6.79
CA TRP A 97 3.41 23.08 -8.13
C TRP A 97 2.00 23.07 -8.74
N VAL A 98 0.98 22.64 -7.98
CA VAL A 98 -0.41 22.62 -8.44
C VAL A 98 -0.85 24.04 -8.83
N SER A 99 -0.55 25.04 -8.00
CA SER A 99 -0.88 26.45 -8.25
C SER A 99 -0.11 27.06 -9.42
N LEU A 100 1.14 26.63 -9.66
CA LEU A 100 1.98 27.13 -10.75
C LEU A 100 1.76 26.38 -12.08
N SER A 101 1.09 25.23 -12.06
CA SER A 101 0.78 24.48 -13.26
C SER A 101 -0.26 25.22 -14.10
N ARG A 102 0.21 26.07 -15.02
CA ARG A 102 -0.62 26.71 -16.07
C ARG A 102 -1.06 25.72 -17.15
N ASP A 103 -0.58 24.49 -17.11
CA ASP A 103 -0.90 23.43 -18.05
C ASP A 103 -2.14 22.65 -17.61
N ARG A 104 -3.29 23.28 -17.86
CA ARG A 104 -4.64 22.74 -18.12
C ARG A 104 -5.04 21.41 -17.45
N GLN A 105 -5.95 21.53 -16.48
CA GLN A 105 -6.97 20.57 -16.03
C GLN A 105 -6.61 19.37 -15.16
N ARG A 106 -5.34 18.96 -14.98
CA ARG A 106 -5.06 17.77 -14.16
C ARG A 106 -5.09 18.04 -12.66
N THR A 107 -5.95 17.34 -11.95
CA THR A 107 -6.01 17.42 -10.49
C THR A 107 -4.84 16.67 -9.83
N ALA A 108 -4.45 17.07 -8.61
CA ALA A 108 -3.46 16.30 -7.82
C ALA A 108 -3.87 14.82 -7.63
N VAL A 109 -5.18 14.55 -7.70
CA VAL A 109 -5.74 13.20 -7.64
C VAL A 109 -5.43 12.40 -8.91
N GLU A 110 -5.53 12.97 -10.10
CA GLU A 110 -5.16 12.28 -11.35
C GLU A 110 -3.67 11.93 -11.37
N VAL A 111 -2.81 12.88 -11.01
CA VAL A 111 -1.35 12.62 -10.91
C VAL A 111 -1.07 11.54 -9.88
N LEU A 112 -1.81 11.53 -8.76
CA LEU A 112 -1.67 10.50 -7.74
C LEU A 112 -2.03 9.11 -8.29
N GLN A 113 -3.12 9.01 -9.06
CA GLN A 113 -3.52 7.76 -9.69
C GLN A 113 -2.44 7.25 -10.66
N GLU A 114 -1.86 8.13 -11.47
CA GLU A 114 -0.75 7.78 -12.38
C GLU A 114 0.48 7.28 -11.60
N VAL A 115 0.84 7.94 -10.50
CA VAL A 115 1.96 7.53 -9.65
C VAL A 115 1.71 6.16 -9.03
N ILE A 116 0.50 5.91 -8.51
CA ILE A 116 0.13 4.61 -7.94
C ILE A 116 0.17 3.53 -9.03
N GLN A 117 -0.33 3.82 -10.24
CA GLN A 117 -0.31 2.88 -11.35
C GLN A 117 1.12 2.57 -11.80
N GLU A 118 2.00 3.58 -11.89
CA GLU A 118 3.42 3.38 -12.20
C GLU A 118 4.10 2.51 -11.12
N MET A 119 3.82 2.78 -9.84
CA MET A 119 4.31 1.99 -8.72
C MET A 119 3.82 0.54 -8.80
N LEU A 120 2.54 0.32 -9.02
CA LEU A 120 1.98 -1.03 -9.17
C LEU A 120 2.62 -1.77 -10.34
N ASN A 121 2.92 -1.10 -11.45
CA ASN A 121 3.48 -1.74 -12.65
C ASN A 121 4.99 -1.98 -12.57
N SER A 122 5.73 -1.11 -11.88
CA SER A 122 7.20 -1.07 -12.00
C SER A 122 7.94 -1.29 -10.68
N ASP A 123 7.27 -1.14 -9.54
CA ASP A 123 7.92 -1.32 -8.24
C ASP A 123 8.03 -2.81 -7.89
N ARG A 124 9.27 -3.29 -7.76
CA ARG A 124 9.58 -4.70 -7.48
C ARG A 124 8.89 -5.20 -6.20
N TYR A 125 8.78 -4.37 -5.17
CA TYR A 125 8.13 -4.77 -3.93
C TYR A 125 6.63 -5.00 -4.15
N LEU A 126 5.94 -4.08 -4.84
CA LEU A 126 4.51 -4.23 -5.11
C LEU A 126 4.23 -5.39 -6.06
N GLN A 127 5.07 -5.63 -7.06
CA GLN A 127 4.98 -6.80 -7.93
C GLN A 127 5.11 -8.12 -7.16
N GLN A 128 6.03 -8.19 -6.19
CA GLN A 128 6.14 -9.33 -5.28
C GLN A 128 4.91 -9.50 -4.40
N GLN A 129 4.35 -8.39 -3.88
CA GLN A 129 3.10 -8.44 -3.11
C GLN A 129 1.93 -8.93 -3.96
N VAL A 130 1.80 -8.48 -5.22
CA VAL A 130 0.77 -8.96 -6.15
C VAL A 130 0.89 -10.46 -6.38
N ALA A 131 2.11 -10.96 -6.63
CA ALA A 131 2.35 -12.39 -6.81
C ALA A 131 1.99 -13.19 -5.54
N TRP A 132 2.45 -12.74 -4.37
CA TRP A 132 2.18 -13.42 -3.10
C TRP A 132 0.69 -13.43 -2.76
N ILE A 133 -0.01 -12.31 -2.94
CA ILE A 133 -1.47 -12.23 -2.70
C ILE A 133 -2.23 -13.22 -3.61
N ALA A 134 -1.77 -13.42 -4.85
CA ALA A 134 -2.36 -14.39 -5.75
C ALA A 134 -2.22 -15.84 -5.26
N GLU A 135 -1.15 -16.15 -4.52
CA GLU A 135 -0.95 -17.44 -3.85
C GLU A 135 -1.72 -17.58 -2.54
N CYS A 136 -2.06 -16.46 -1.89
CA CYS A 136 -2.86 -16.45 -0.67
C CYS A 136 -4.33 -16.78 -0.95
N THR A 137 -4.91 -16.28 -2.04
CA THR A 137 -6.36 -16.43 -2.30
C THR A 137 -6.74 -16.39 -3.78
N THR A 138 -7.78 -17.17 -4.15
CA THR A 138 -8.47 -17.10 -5.44
C THR A 138 -9.64 -16.12 -5.45
N ASP A 139 -10.11 -15.67 -4.28
CA ASP A 139 -11.20 -14.71 -4.17
C ASP A 139 -10.75 -13.33 -4.67
N ARG A 140 -11.38 -12.85 -5.75
CA ARG A 140 -11.07 -11.57 -6.37
C ARG A 140 -11.35 -10.37 -5.46
N ARG A 141 -12.39 -10.40 -4.64
CA ARG A 141 -12.72 -9.31 -3.71
C ARG A 141 -11.68 -9.23 -2.61
N LEU A 142 -11.32 -10.37 -2.02
CA LEU A 142 -10.29 -10.41 -1.00
C LEU A 142 -8.92 -10.00 -1.58
N ARG A 143 -8.53 -10.55 -2.74
CA ARG A 143 -7.30 -10.17 -3.44
C ARG A 143 -7.18 -8.66 -3.64
N ASN A 144 -8.26 -8.00 -4.07
CA ASN A 144 -8.29 -6.56 -4.22
C ASN A 144 -8.13 -5.83 -2.89
N ALA A 145 -8.81 -6.27 -1.83
CA ALA A 145 -8.68 -5.67 -0.50
C ALA A 145 -7.25 -5.75 0.04
N LEU A 146 -6.61 -6.92 -0.10
CA LEU A 146 -5.22 -7.14 0.31
C LEU A 146 -4.25 -6.26 -0.48
N LEU A 147 -4.44 -6.16 -1.80
CA LEU A 147 -3.58 -5.33 -2.65
C LEU A 147 -3.70 -3.83 -2.30
N LEU A 148 -4.91 -3.34 -2.07
CA LEU A 148 -5.14 -1.95 -1.67
C LEU A 148 -4.50 -1.66 -0.31
N ALA A 149 -4.64 -2.57 0.66
CA ALA A 149 -4.01 -2.45 1.97
C ALA A 149 -2.47 -2.44 1.89
N SER A 150 -1.88 -3.36 1.12
CA SER A 150 -0.43 -3.41 0.88
C SER A 150 0.08 -2.15 0.18
N THR A 151 -0.70 -1.60 -0.76
CA THR A 151 -0.35 -0.36 -1.46
C THR A 151 -0.38 0.84 -0.53
N GLU A 152 -1.43 0.98 0.28
CA GLU A 152 -1.52 2.07 1.26
C GLU A 152 -0.37 2.01 2.27
N GLU A 153 -0.12 0.83 2.86
CA GLU A 153 0.97 0.61 3.81
C GLU A 153 2.31 1.02 3.20
N TYR A 154 2.61 0.53 1.98
CA TYR A 154 3.86 0.83 1.31
C TYR A 154 4.04 2.31 1.00
N CYS A 155 2.97 2.99 0.56
CA CYS A 155 2.96 4.43 0.31
C CYS A 155 3.25 5.26 1.57
N LEU A 156 2.88 4.75 2.75
CA LEU A 156 3.07 5.41 4.04
C LEU A 156 4.45 5.18 4.65
N ARG A 157 5.22 4.18 4.17
CA ARG A 157 6.55 3.89 4.72
C ARG A 157 7.47 5.11 4.65
N PRO A 158 8.21 5.40 5.74
CA PRO A 158 9.11 6.55 5.76
C PRO A 158 10.36 6.29 4.91
N ILE A 159 10.69 7.25 4.05
CA ILE A 159 11.97 7.38 3.34
C ILE A 159 12.50 8.80 3.56
N ARG A 160 13.72 8.92 4.10
CA ARG A 160 14.35 10.23 4.40
C ARG A 160 13.41 11.19 5.15
N ASN A 161 12.75 10.69 6.20
CA ASN A 161 11.79 11.43 7.05
C ASN A 161 10.50 11.90 6.34
N GLN A 162 10.12 11.31 5.20
CA GLN A 162 8.85 11.59 4.51
C GLN A 162 8.19 10.29 4.02
N PRO A 163 6.86 10.24 3.84
CA PRO A 163 6.23 9.08 3.23
C PRO A 163 6.76 8.80 1.81
N LEU A 164 6.96 7.53 1.47
CA LEU A 164 7.44 7.10 0.17
C LEU A 164 6.65 7.71 -0.99
N LEU A 165 5.32 7.78 -0.84
CA LEU A 165 4.46 8.36 -1.85
C LEU A 165 4.84 9.81 -2.19
N VAL A 166 5.14 10.63 -1.19
CA VAL A 166 5.52 12.04 -1.41
C VAL A 166 6.78 12.14 -2.25
N TYR A 167 7.76 11.29 -1.96
CA TYR A 167 9.00 11.22 -2.73
C TYR A 167 8.75 10.80 -4.18
N ARG A 168 7.95 9.74 -4.40
CA ARG A 168 7.57 9.26 -5.74
C ARG A 168 6.81 10.31 -6.52
N PHE A 169 5.86 10.98 -5.88
CA PHE A 169 5.06 12.05 -6.48
C PHE A 169 5.95 13.19 -6.96
N VAL A 170 6.83 13.73 -6.10
CA VAL A 170 7.75 14.82 -6.49
C VAL A 170 8.68 14.40 -7.62
N ASN A 171 9.17 13.17 -7.64
CA ASN A 171 10.00 12.66 -8.73
C ASN A 171 9.23 12.54 -10.04
N TYR A 172 7.97 12.09 -9.99
CA TYR A 172 7.08 12.07 -11.14
C TYR A 172 6.92 13.46 -11.73
N LEU A 173 6.59 14.45 -10.88
CA LEU A 173 6.44 15.84 -11.30
C LEU A 173 7.70 16.39 -11.98
N ARG A 174 8.89 16.12 -11.44
CA ARG A 174 10.17 16.56 -12.02
C ARG A 174 10.43 15.94 -13.40
N ARG A 175 10.12 14.65 -13.58
CA ARG A 175 10.25 13.97 -14.88
C ARG A 175 9.28 14.54 -15.91
N ALA A 176 8.02 14.75 -15.51
CA ALA A 176 7.00 15.36 -16.36
C ALA A 176 7.37 16.78 -16.80
N GLN A 177 8.04 17.56 -15.95
CA GLN A 177 8.56 18.89 -16.32
C GLN A 177 9.77 18.82 -17.27
N ARG A 178 10.70 17.87 -17.09
CA ARG A 178 11.90 17.75 -17.93
C ARG A 178 11.61 17.21 -19.33
N GLY A 179 10.74 16.20 -19.45
CA GLY A 179 10.32 15.67 -20.75
C GLY A 179 9.65 16.71 -21.66
N ARG A 180 9.27 17.88 -21.12
CA ARG A 180 8.78 19.02 -21.88
C ARG A 180 9.87 19.95 -22.40
N LEU A 181 10.99 20.09 -21.69
CA LEU A 181 12.11 20.92 -22.15
C LEU A 181 12.76 20.30 -23.41
N ASP A 182 12.78 18.97 -23.48
CA ASP A 182 13.32 18.23 -24.62
C ASP A 182 12.32 18.11 -25.80
N ALA A 183 11.06 18.51 -25.61
CA ALA A 183 9.98 18.44 -26.61
C ALA A 183 9.62 19.80 -27.25
N SER A 184 10.34 20.88 -26.91
CA SER A 184 10.29 22.13 -27.68
C SER A 184 11.28 22.03 -28.84
N PRO A 185 10.84 21.93 -30.11
CA PRO A 185 11.70 22.31 -31.22
C PRO A 185 11.95 23.81 -31.07
N GLY A 186 13.23 24.21 -31.13
CA GLY A 186 13.57 25.61 -31.33
C GLY A 186 12.84 26.13 -32.56
N GLY A 187 12.03 27.16 -32.37
CA GLY A 187 11.57 28.03 -33.45
C GLY A 187 12.69 28.96 -33.88
#